data_AF-A0A1V2M389-F1
#
_entry.id   AF-A0A1V2M389-F1
#
_cell.length_a   1.000
_cell.length_b   1.000
_cell.length_c   1.000
_cell.angle_alpha   90.00
_cell.angle_beta   90.00
_cell.angle_gamma   90.00
#
_symmetry.space_group_name_H-M   'P 1'
#
loop_
_entity.id
_entity.type
_entity.pdbx_description
1 polymer ?
#
loop_
_entity_poly.entity_id
_entity_poly.type
_entity_poly.pdbx_seq_one_letter_code
_entity_poly.pdbx_strand_id
1 'polypeptide(L)' 'MAKCEVCDKSVHFGIKVSHSHRRANKMWKANIKKVRVAYKGAVKTMNVCTRCLRSNLVTRA' A
#
# COMPACT_ATOMS: atom_id res chain seq x y z
N MET A 1 6.50 -7.14 4.70
CA MET A 1 6.00 -5.81 4.26
C MET A 1 4.49 -5.76 4.47
N ALA A 2 3.95 -4.60 4.83
CA ALA A 2 2.51 -4.43 4.84
C ALA A 2 1.97 -4.65 3.41
N LYS A 3 0.90 -5.44 3.30
CA LYS A 3 0.09 -5.62 2.09
C LYS A 3 -1.24 -4.93 2.35
N CYS A 4 -1.84 -4.33 1.31
CA CYS A 4 -3.18 -3.80 1.45
C CYS A 4 -4.17 -4.96 1.56
N GLU A 5 -4.95 -5.02 2.63
CA GLU A 5 -5.94 -6.08 2.87
C GLU A 5 -7.18 -5.98 1.95
N VAL A 6 -7.30 -4.89 1.18
CA VAL A 6 -8.46 -4.61 0.30
C VAL A 6 -8.18 -4.89 -1.17
N CYS A 7 -6.99 -4.51 -1.66
CA CYS A 7 -6.63 -4.59 -3.08
C CYS A 7 -5.31 -5.32 -3.31
N ASP A 8 -4.80 -5.99 -2.28
CA ASP A 8 -3.60 -6.82 -2.32
C ASP A 8 -2.31 -6.15 -2.78
N LYS A 9 -2.31 -4.83 -2.93
CA LYS A 9 -1.10 -4.06 -3.27
C LYS A 9 0.01 -4.37 -2.28
N SER A 10 1.12 -4.83 -2.83
CA SER A 10 2.34 -5.17 -2.13
C SER A 10 3.49 -4.34 -2.70
N VAL A 11 4.71 -4.81 -2.51
CA VAL A 11 5.89 -4.13 -3.05
C VAL A 11 6.14 -4.53 -4.49
N HIS A 12 6.77 -3.64 -5.22
CA HIS A 12 7.31 -3.92 -6.53
C HIS A 12 8.84 -3.85 -6.49
N PHE A 13 9.49 -4.81 -7.15
CA PHE A 13 10.93 -4.85 -7.28
C PHE A 13 11.36 -4.36 -8.66
N GLY A 14 12.55 -3.80 -8.73
CA GLY A 14 13.22 -3.48 -10.00
C GLY A 14 14.51 -2.72 -9.72
N ILE A 15 14.91 -1.85 -10.65
CA ILE A 15 16.28 -1.32 -10.68
C ILE A 15 16.28 0.20 -10.63
N LYS A 16 17.09 0.77 -9.75
CA LYS A 16 17.51 2.17 -9.80
C LYS A 16 18.68 2.27 -10.77
N VAL A 17 18.48 2.98 -11.87
CA VAL A 17 19.50 3.26 -12.88
C VAL A 17 20.07 4.65 -12.62
N SER A 18 21.40 4.78 -12.53
CA SER A 18 22.07 6.09 -12.45
C SER A 18 22.27 6.70 -13.84
N HIS A 19 22.70 7.97 -13.88
CA HIS A 19 23.08 8.65 -15.13
C HIS A 19 24.14 7.87 -15.93
N SER A 20 25.13 7.28 -15.25
CA SER A 20 26.17 6.41 -15.84
C SER A 20 25.74 4.95 -16.03
N HIS A 21 24.43 4.67 -16.06
CA HIS A 21 23.86 3.35 -16.27
C HIS A 21 24.24 2.28 -15.21
N ARG A 22 24.66 2.69 -14.01
CA ARG A 22 24.87 1.75 -12.89
C ARG A 22 23.51 1.28 -12.38
N ARG A 23 23.34 -0.04 -12.29
CA ARG A 23 22.09 -0.71 -11.89
C ARG A 23 22.21 -1.16 -10.44
N ALA A 24 21.31 -0.68 -9.59
CA ALA A 24 21.16 -1.14 -8.21
C ALA A 24 19.73 -1.61 -7.96
N ASN A 25 19.55 -2.68 -7.19
CA ASN A 25 18.21 -3.18 -6.86
C ASN A 25 17.47 -2.15 -6.00
N LYS A 26 16.22 -1.86 -6.37
CA LYS A 26 15.32 -0.96 -5.67
C LYS A 26 13.98 -1.64 -5.44
N MET A 27 13.45 -1.41 -4.24
CA MET A 27 12.12 -1.85 -3.84
C MET A 27 11.21 -0.63 -3.75
N TRP A 28 10.11 -0.62 -4.48
CA TRP A 28 9.04 0.37 -4.36
C TRP A 28 7.98 -0.16 -3.40
N LYS A 29 7.86 0.50 -2.24
CA LYS A 29 6.87 0.19 -1.22
C LYS A 29 5.54 0.86 -1.56
N ALA A 30 4.44 0.11 -1.48
CA ALA A 30 3.11 0.71 -1.54
C ALA A 30 2.86 1.58 -0.29
N ASN A 31 2.19 2.72 -0.47
CA ASN A 31 1.83 3.60 0.64
C ASN A 31 0.63 3.01 1.41
N ILE A 32 0.95 2.15 2.37
CA ILE A 32 -0.02 1.45 3.22
C ILE A 32 0.01 2.06 4.61
N LYS A 33 -1.17 2.34 5.15
CA LYS A 33 -1.36 2.94 6.47
C LYS A 33 -2.22 2.00 7.31
N LYS A 34 -1.90 1.93 8.60
CA LYS A 34 -2.70 1.25 9.60
C LYS A 34 -3.80 2.21 10.04
N VAL A 35 -5.06 1.88 9.77
CA VAL A 35 -6.21 2.76 10.05
C VAL A 35 -7.37 1.94 10.63
N ARG A 36 -8.17 2.58 11.49
CA ARG A 36 -9.48 2.07 11.88
C ARG A 36 -10.47 2.34 10.75
N VAL A 37 -11.18 1.30 10.35
CA VAL A 37 -12.13 1.36 9.25
C VAL A 37 -13.34 0.49 9.54
N ALA A 38 -14.49 0.96 9.10
CA ALA A 38 -15.71 0.18 9.08
C ALA A 38 -15.69 -0.70 7.83
N TYR A 39 -15.47 -2.00 8.01
CA TYR A 39 -15.40 -2.97 6.91
C TYR A 39 -16.36 -4.13 7.18
N LYS A 40 -17.30 -4.35 6.25
CA LYS A 40 -18.34 -5.40 6.36
C LYS A 40 -19.12 -5.36 7.68
N GLY A 41 -19.52 -4.16 8.14
CA GLY A 41 -20.33 -3.97 9.35
C GLY A 41 -19.57 -4.02 10.68
N ALA A 42 -18.26 -4.30 10.68
CA ALA A 42 -17.43 -4.28 11.87
C ALA A 42 -16.33 -3.21 11.77
N VAL A 43 -16.05 -2.52 12.88
CA VAL A 43 -14.91 -1.61 12.98
C VAL A 43 -13.67 -2.42 13.30
N LYS A 44 -12.70 -2.45 12.38
CA LYS A 44 -11.43 -3.16 12.57
C LYS A 44 -10.26 -2.25 12.23
N THR A 45 -9.11 -2.53 12.84
CA THR A 45 -7.85 -1.87 12.47
C THR A 45 -7.16 -2.75 11.44
N MET A 46 -7.02 -2.25 10.21
CA MET A 46 -6.42 -2.99 9.09
C MET A 46 -5.41 -2.14 8.31
N ASN A 47 -4.58 -2.83 7.53
CA ASN A 47 -3.61 -2.20 6.65
C ASN A 47 -4.26 -1.85 5.31
N VAL A 48 -4.45 -0.55 5.07
CA VAL A 48 -5.14 -0.05 3.87
C VAL A 48 -4.21 0.87 3.08
N CYS A 49 -4.17 0.70 1.76
CA CYS A 49 -3.42 1.60 0.90
C CYS A 49 -4.15 2.95 0.75
N THR A 50 -3.39 4.04 0.60
CA THR A 50 -3.96 5.39 0.43
C THR A 50 -4.89 5.51 -0.78
N ARG A 51 -4.68 4.71 -1.83
CA ARG A 51 -5.58 4.70 -3.00
C ARG A 51 -6.94 4.09 -2.68
N CYS A 52 -7.02 3.07 -1.82
CA CYS A 52 -8.31 2.52 -1.37
C CYS A 52 -9.07 3.52 -0.48
N LEU A 53 -8.34 4.24 0.38
CA LEU A 53 -8.92 5.32 1.18
C LEU A 53 -9.43 6.46 0.31
N ARG A 54 -8.67 6.86 -0.73
CA ARG A 54 -9.07 7.92 -1.65
C ARG A 54 -10.31 7.54 -2.48
N SER A 55 -10.44 6.28 -2.86
CA SER A 55 -11.55 5.79 -3.68
C SER A 55 -12.81 5.43 -2.87
N ASN A 56 -12.87 5.76 -1.57
CA ASN A 56 -13.99 5.45 -0.67
C ASN A 56 -14.39 3.96 -0.66
N LEU A 57 -13.47 3.06 -1.04
CA LEU A 57 -13.66 1.61 -0.96
C LEU A 57 -13.77 1.15 0.51
N VAL A 58 -13.24 1.95 1.42
CA VAL A 58 -13.33 1.73 2.86
C VAL A 58 -13.54 3.08 3.55
N THR A 59 -14.55 3.15 4.41
CA THR A 59 -14.82 4.31 5.25
C THR A 59 -14.04 4.21 6.55
N ARG A 60 -13.36 5.31 6.91
CA ARG A 60 -12.77 5.45 8.24
C ARG A 60 -13.89 5.49 9.26
N ALA A 61 -13.70 4.76 10.36
CA ALA A 61 -14.60 4.74 11.50
C ALA A 61 -14.10 5.71 12.57
#